data_AF-A0A1M3LRQ5-F1
#
_entry.id   AF-A0A1M3LRQ5-F1
#
_cell.length_a   1.000
_cell.length_b   1.000
_cell.length_c   1.000
_cell.angle_alpha   90.00
_cell.angle_beta   90.00
_cell.angle_gamma   90.00
#
_symmetry.space_group_name_H-M   'P 1'
#
loop_
_entity.id
_entity.type
_entity.pdbx_description
1 polymer ?
#
loop_
_entity_poly.entity_id
_entity_poly.type
_entity_poly.pdbx_seq_one_letter_code
_entity_poly.pdbx_strand_id
1 'polypeptide(L)'
;MTTQPLRVGPLTRRRLEERARHDAEALRGAPAPEAGAPPTVAALQARANAYARREEQRFHRRVRRELTEHRLLTAAVRTDLDAFDDRLDALPAAERDHARIAVGDGPAYAELRRLERRIARRHRRAEELAAVIHARFTAARLRAARHFDRSDEKIAVYWGAYRAALPRDAVDRDPGREGTPELRRSDWLTTRTDAIEHWQGGTADGQA
;
A
#
# COMPACT_ATOMS: atom_id res chain seq x y z
N MET A 1 20.92 6.82 -5.37
CA MET A 1 20.61 7.72 -4.23
C MET A 1 20.70 6.91 -2.95
N THR A 2 21.79 7.01 -2.20
CA THR A 2 21.93 6.36 -0.89
C THR A 2 21.12 7.16 0.13
N THR A 3 19.93 6.69 0.46
CA THR A 3 19.16 7.20 1.60
C THR A 3 19.98 7.00 2.87
N GLN A 4 20.52 8.10 3.41
CA GLN A 4 21.17 8.06 4.72
C GLN A 4 20.18 7.48 5.75
N PRO A 5 20.59 6.51 6.57
CA PRO A 5 19.71 5.94 7.59
C PRO A 5 19.28 7.05 8.57
N LEU A 6 18.01 7.02 8.95
CA LEU A 6 17.37 8.01 9.81
C LEU A 6 17.79 7.78 11.27
N ARG A 7 19.06 8.08 11.56
CA ARG A 7 19.75 7.79 12.82
C ARG A 7 18.85 7.83 14.07
N VAL A 8 18.80 6.71 14.78
CA VAL A 8 18.21 6.63 16.12
C VAL A 8 18.94 7.58 17.06
N GLY A 9 18.22 8.56 17.63
CA GLY A 9 18.81 9.54 18.53
C GLY A 9 19.37 8.92 19.83
N PRO A 10 20.32 9.59 20.50
CA PRO A 10 21.09 9.02 21.60
C PRO A 10 20.24 8.57 22.79
N LEU A 11 19.19 9.32 23.12
CA LEU A 11 18.26 8.95 24.21
C LEU A 11 17.45 7.69 23.88
N THR A 12 17.00 7.55 22.64
CA THR A 12 16.27 6.34 22.21
C THR A 12 17.20 5.15 22.18
N ARG A 13 18.44 5.35 21.72
CA ARG A 13 19.47 4.32 21.73
C ARG A 13 19.72 3.78 23.14
N ARG A 14 19.98 4.68 24.10
CA ARG A 14 20.21 4.32 25.51
C ARG A 14 19.03 3.53 26.10
N ARG A 15 17.79 3.99 25.87
CA ARG A 15 16.59 3.27 26.34
C ARG A 15 16.43 1.88 25.72
N LEU A 16 16.75 1.73 24.43
CA LEU A 16 16.72 0.43 23.75
C LEU A 16 17.79 -0.51 24.30
N GLU A 17 18.99 0.00 24.57
CA GLU A 17 20.08 -0.76 25.19
C GLU A 17 19.73 -1.19 26.63
N GLU A 18 19.15 -0.30 27.43
CA GLU A 18 18.66 -0.62 28.79
C GLU A 18 17.55 -1.69 28.73
N ARG A 19 16.60 -1.57 27.79
CA ARG A 19 15.54 -2.56 27.61
C ARG A 19 16.07 -3.91 27.14
N ALA A 20 17.08 -3.90 26.26
CA ALA A 20 17.74 -5.10 25.77
C ALA A 20 18.42 -5.88 26.90
N ARG A 21 19.11 -5.19 27.82
CA ARG A 21 19.72 -5.82 29.00
C ARG A 21 18.67 -6.45 29.91
N HIS A 22 17.59 -5.72 30.19
CA HIS A 22 16.49 -6.22 31.00
C HIS A 22 15.83 -7.47 30.37
N ASP A 23 15.54 -7.44 29.06
CA ASP A 23 14.96 -8.58 28.36
C ASP A 23 15.94 -9.78 28.31
N ALA A 24 17.26 -9.53 28.21
CA ALA A 24 18.28 -10.58 28.27
C ALA A 24 18.46 -11.17 29.68
N GLU A 25 18.35 -10.37 30.74
CA GLU A 25 18.38 -10.81 32.13
C GLU A 25 17.19 -11.71 32.46
N ALA A 26 16.00 -11.40 31.94
CA ALA A 26 14.80 -12.22 32.12
C ALA A 26 14.96 -13.66 31.59
N LEU A 27 15.88 -13.89 30.65
CA LEU A 27 16.19 -15.22 30.12
C LEU A 27 17.20 -16.02 30.95
N ARG A 28 17.89 -15.40 31.91
CA ARG A 28 18.90 -16.10 32.74
C ARG A 28 18.30 -17.08 33.75
N GLY A 29 16.98 -17.09 33.93
CA GLY A 29 16.27 -17.95 34.89
C GLY A 29 15.04 -18.68 34.35
N ALA A 30 14.77 -18.60 33.04
CA ALA A 30 13.60 -19.21 32.41
C ALA A 30 14.04 -20.14 31.26
N PRO A 31 13.30 -21.21 30.94
CA PRO A 31 13.54 -21.96 29.71
C PRO A 31 13.44 -21.02 28.50
N ALA A 32 14.28 -21.25 27.48
CA ALA A 32 14.28 -20.42 26.29
C ALA A 32 12.85 -20.34 25.71
N PRO A 33 12.35 -19.16 25.36
CA PRO A 33 10.98 -19.01 24.89
C PRO A 33 10.78 -19.85 23.63
N GLU A 34 9.81 -20.77 23.66
CA GLU A 34 9.44 -21.61 22.51
C GLU A 34 8.90 -20.77 21.33
N ALA A 35 8.55 -19.50 21.58
CA ALA A 35 7.96 -18.61 20.60
C ALA A 35 8.74 -17.30 20.46
N GLY A 36 9.55 -17.24 19.40
CA GLY A 36 9.75 -16.01 18.63
C GLY A 36 10.48 -14.85 19.33
N ALA A 37 10.70 -13.79 18.54
CA ALA A 37 11.54 -12.65 18.89
C ALA A 37 11.19 -12.00 20.26
N PRO A 38 12.16 -11.36 20.94
CA PRO A 38 11.94 -10.73 22.24
C PRO A 38 10.73 -9.77 22.27
N PRO A 39 10.11 -9.56 23.45
CA PRO A 39 8.88 -8.75 23.56
C PRO A 39 9.04 -7.34 22.99
N THR A 40 10.24 -6.75 23.06
CA THR A 40 10.53 -5.46 22.45
C THR A 40 10.47 -5.50 20.91
N VAL A 41 10.94 -6.56 20.27
CA VAL A 41 10.84 -6.75 18.80
C VAL A 41 9.37 -6.92 18.40
N ALA A 42 8.62 -7.74 19.14
CA ALA A 42 7.18 -7.91 18.92
C ALA A 42 6.40 -6.58 19.06
N ALA A 43 6.74 -5.77 20.07
CA ALA A 43 6.14 -4.45 20.25
C ALA A 43 6.47 -3.47 19.10
N LEU A 44 7.70 -3.51 18.59
CA LEU A 44 8.11 -2.69 17.43
C LEU A 44 7.35 -3.13 16.16
N GLN A 45 7.19 -4.44 15.94
CA GLN A 45 6.37 -4.99 14.85
C GLN A 45 4.91 -4.53 14.96
N ALA A 46 4.29 -4.67 16.14
CA ALA A 46 2.90 -4.27 16.36
C ALA A 46 2.71 -2.77 16.11
N ARG A 47 3.65 -1.93 16.54
CA ARG A 47 3.62 -0.48 16.31
C ARG A 47 3.75 -0.12 14.84
N ALA A 48 4.65 -0.78 14.11
CA ALA A 48 4.84 -0.56 12.68
C ALA A 48 3.58 -0.96 11.89
N ASN A 49 2.99 -2.13 12.21
CA ASN A 49 1.73 -2.59 11.63
C ASN A 49 0.58 -1.61 11.92
N ALA A 50 0.44 -1.15 13.16
CA ALA A 50 -0.58 -0.18 13.53
C ALA A 50 -0.39 1.16 12.79
N TYR A 51 0.85 1.57 12.53
CA TYR A 51 1.12 2.77 11.73
C TYR A 51 0.70 2.58 10.27
N ALA A 52 1.05 1.45 9.66
CA ALA A 52 0.63 1.12 8.29
C ALA A 52 -0.90 1.11 8.17
N ARG A 53 -1.61 0.44 9.08
CA ARG A 53 -3.08 0.44 9.12
C ARG A 53 -3.69 1.83 9.25
N ARG A 54 -3.09 2.72 10.03
CA ARG A 54 -3.55 4.11 10.12
C ARG A 54 -3.33 4.88 8.83
N GLU A 55 -2.20 4.70 8.17
CA GLU A 55 -1.94 5.35 6.88
C GLU A 55 -2.85 4.81 5.77
N GLU A 56 -3.17 3.51 5.78
CA GLU A 56 -4.16 2.87 4.92
C GLU A 56 -5.55 3.51 5.12
N GLN A 57 -6.05 3.52 6.36
CA GLN A 57 -7.34 4.13 6.68
C GLN A 57 -7.39 5.62 6.30
N ARG A 58 -6.31 6.37 6.54
CA ARG A 58 -6.20 7.77 6.14
C ARG A 58 -6.24 7.95 4.64
N PHE A 59 -5.53 7.10 3.89
CA PHE A 59 -5.58 7.10 2.44
C PHE A 59 -7.02 6.91 1.96
N HIS A 60 -7.69 5.81 2.36
CA HIS A 60 -9.06 5.53 1.92
C HIS A 60 -10.05 6.62 2.29
N ARG A 61 -9.97 7.17 3.51
CA ARG A 61 -10.81 8.32 3.90
C ARG A 61 -10.60 9.53 3.00
N ARG A 62 -9.36 9.79 2.57
CA ARG A 62 -9.01 10.95 1.73
C ARG A 62 -9.32 10.77 0.25
N VAL A 63 -9.34 9.56 -0.26
CA VAL A 63 -9.61 9.29 -1.69
C VAL A 63 -11.01 8.75 -1.95
N ARG A 64 -11.87 8.61 -0.92
CA ARG A 64 -13.19 8.00 -1.07
C ARG A 64 -14.03 8.67 -2.15
N ARG A 65 -14.04 10.00 -2.18
CA ARG A 65 -14.79 10.78 -3.18
C ARG A 65 -14.26 10.53 -4.59
N GLU A 66 -12.94 10.63 -4.76
CA GLU A 66 -12.28 10.42 -6.05
C GLU A 66 -12.45 8.98 -6.55
N LEU A 67 -12.38 7.98 -5.67
CA LEU A 67 -12.64 6.57 -6.01
C LEU A 67 -14.09 6.35 -6.46
N THR A 68 -15.06 6.94 -5.77
CA THR A 68 -16.47 6.86 -6.17
C THR A 68 -16.69 7.52 -7.52
N GLU A 69 -16.15 8.73 -7.73
CA GLU A 69 -16.24 9.44 -9.01
C GLU A 69 -15.57 8.64 -10.15
N HIS A 70 -14.38 8.10 -9.92
CA HIS A 70 -13.67 7.26 -10.87
C HIS A 70 -14.51 6.06 -11.29
N ARG A 71 -15.04 5.30 -10.33
CA ARG A 71 -15.89 4.12 -10.61
C ARG A 71 -17.14 4.48 -11.42
N LEU A 72 -17.80 5.59 -11.07
CA LEU A 72 -18.98 6.07 -11.79
C LEU A 72 -18.63 6.49 -13.22
N LEU A 73 -17.51 7.19 -13.42
CA LEU A 73 -17.06 7.60 -14.75
C LEU A 73 -16.67 6.40 -15.61
N THR A 74 -15.93 5.44 -15.07
CA THR A 74 -15.55 4.22 -15.80
C THR A 74 -16.78 3.40 -16.19
N ALA A 75 -17.78 3.28 -15.31
CA ALA A 75 -19.06 2.64 -15.66
C ALA A 75 -19.81 3.42 -16.74
N ALA A 76 -19.89 4.75 -16.62
CA ALA A 76 -20.56 5.60 -17.59
C ALA A 76 -19.87 5.61 -18.96
N VAL A 77 -18.53 5.49 -19.01
CA VAL A 77 -17.77 5.33 -20.24
C VAL A 77 -18.12 4.02 -20.93
N ARG A 78 -18.23 2.91 -20.18
CA ARG A 78 -18.67 1.62 -20.75
C ARG A 78 -20.06 1.72 -21.36
N THR A 79 -21.02 2.27 -20.62
CA THR A 79 -22.38 2.49 -21.14
C THR A 79 -22.40 3.41 -22.37
N ASP A 80 -21.57 4.45 -22.40
CA ASP A 80 -21.47 5.32 -23.57
C ASP A 80 -20.82 4.62 -24.77
N LEU A 81 -19.86 3.72 -24.55
CA LEU A 81 -19.24 2.91 -25.60
C LEU A 81 -20.24 1.92 -26.18
N ASP A 82 -20.98 1.19 -25.33
CA ASP A 82 -22.03 0.28 -25.77
C ASP A 82 -23.08 1.04 -26.61
N ALA A 83 -23.52 2.22 -26.15
CA ALA A 83 -24.45 3.06 -26.90
C ALA A 83 -23.84 3.62 -28.19
N PHE A 84 -22.53 3.86 -28.23
CA PHE A 84 -21.84 4.28 -29.45
C PHE A 84 -21.82 3.14 -30.47
N ASP A 85 -21.47 1.93 -30.05
CA ASP A 85 -21.43 0.74 -30.89
C ASP A 85 -22.83 0.40 -31.44
N ASP A 86 -23.88 0.45 -30.59
CA ASP A 86 -25.27 0.25 -31.02
C ASP A 86 -25.68 1.24 -32.12
N ARG A 87 -25.30 2.52 -31.97
CA ARG A 87 -25.63 3.56 -32.96
C ARG A 87 -24.76 3.49 -34.20
N LEU A 88 -23.52 3.02 -34.06
CA LEU A 88 -22.63 2.75 -35.17
C LEU A 88 -23.18 1.59 -36.02
N ASP A 89 -23.67 0.54 -35.39
CA ASP A 89 -24.26 -0.61 -36.07
C ASP A 89 -25.59 -0.30 -36.76
N ALA A 90 -26.34 0.68 -36.26
CA ALA A 90 -27.54 1.19 -36.93
C ALA A 90 -27.24 1.93 -38.25
N LEU A 91 -26.00 2.36 -38.50
CA LEU A 91 -25.62 2.97 -39.77
C LEU A 91 -25.37 1.92 -40.87
N PRO A 92 -25.61 2.25 -42.15
CA PRO A 92 -25.20 1.42 -43.27
C PRO A 92 -23.70 1.08 -43.18
N ALA A 93 -23.31 -0.15 -43.52
CA ALA A 93 -21.92 -0.60 -43.36
C ALA A 93 -20.89 0.30 -44.05
N ALA A 94 -21.25 0.89 -45.20
CA ALA A 94 -20.41 1.84 -45.93
C ALA A 94 -20.18 3.15 -45.17
N GLU A 95 -21.00 3.49 -44.18
CA GLU A 95 -21.03 4.76 -43.44
C GLU A 95 -20.42 4.67 -42.04
N ARG A 96 -19.99 3.47 -41.60
CA ARG A 96 -19.45 3.22 -40.24
C ARG A 96 -18.00 3.67 -40.04
N ASP A 97 -17.33 4.16 -41.07
CA ASP A 97 -15.98 4.71 -40.96
C ASP A 97 -15.98 6.03 -40.16
N HIS A 98 -15.07 6.16 -39.19
CA HIS A 98 -14.84 7.38 -38.41
C HIS A 98 -14.69 8.66 -39.26
N ALA A 99 -14.03 8.61 -40.42
CA ALA A 99 -13.90 9.77 -41.29
C ALA A 99 -15.25 10.21 -41.87
N ARG A 100 -16.13 9.25 -42.20
CA ARG A 100 -17.50 9.53 -42.63
C ARG A 100 -18.37 10.01 -41.47
N ILE A 101 -18.16 9.50 -40.26
CA ILE A 101 -18.85 9.98 -39.07
C ILE A 101 -18.45 11.42 -38.71
N ALA A 102 -17.20 11.80 -38.95
CA ALA A 102 -16.71 13.15 -38.67
C ALA A 102 -17.34 14.21 -39.58
N VAL A 103 -17.56 13.87 -40.86
CA VAL A 103 -18.05 14.79 -41.90
C VAL A 103 -19.55 14.60 -42.19
N GLY A 104 -20.15 13.50 -41.75
CA GLY A 104 -21.53 13.13 -42.03
C GLY A 104 -22.54 14.12 -41.45
N ASP A 105 -23.54 14.45 -42.26
CA ASP A 105 -24.64 15.34 -41.90
C ASP A 105 -25.87 14.56 -41.44
N GLY A 106 -26.55 15.07 -40.43
CA GLY A 106 -27.78 14.49 -39.89
C GLY A 106 -27.73 14.13 -38.40
N PRO A 107 -28.90 13.81 -37.82
CA PRO A 107 -29.04 13.61 -36.38
C PRO A 107 -28.25 12.41 -35.86
N ALA A 108 -28.16 11.31 -36.61
CA ALA A 108 -27.42 10.11 -36.22
C ALA A 108 -25.91 10.40 -36.06
N TYR A 109 -25.31 11.05 -37.05
CA TYR A 109 -23.91 11.45 -37.00
C TYR A 109 -23.63 12.49 -35.90
N ALA A 110 -24.55 13.45 -35.70
CA ALA A 110 -24.43 14.42 -34.63
C ALA A 110 -24.48 13.78 -33.23
N GLU A 111 -25.27 12.71 -33.07
CA GLU A 111 -25.35 11.92 -31.84
C GLU A 111 -24.07 11.13 -31.59
N LEU A 112 -23.52 10.45 -32.61
CA LEU A 112 -22.22 9.76 -32.52
C LEU A 112 -21.10 10.73 -32.10
N ARG A 113 -20.99 11.90 -32.72
CA ARG A 113 -20.00 12.93 -32.33
C ARG A 113 -20.24 13.47 -30.92
N ARG A 114 -21.49 13.53 -30.44
CA ARG A 114 -21.81 13.90 -29.05
C ARG A 114 -21.35 12.83 -28.08
N LEU A 115 -21.55 11.54 -28.42
CA LEU A 115 -21.06 10.40 -27.66
C LEU A 115 -19.53 10.39 -27.59
N GLU A 116 -18.83 10.50 -28.73
CA GLU A 116 -17.36 10.57 -28.76
C GLU A 116 -16.81 11.67 -27.85
N ARG A 117 -17.35 12.90 -27.96
CA ARG A 117 -16.93 14.01 -27.09
C ARG A 117 -17.25 13.76 -25.61
N ARG A 118 -18.34 13.06 -25.31
CA ARG A 118 -18.71 12.70 -23.93
C ARG A 118 -17.78 11.63 -23.38
N ILE A 119 -17.51 10.57 -24.14
CA ILE A 119 -16.55 9.50 -23.83
C ILE A 119 -15.17 10.11 -23.58
N ALA A 120 -14.64 10.90 -24.52
CA ALA A 120 -13.31 11.49 -24.41
C ALA A 120 -13.17 12.39 -23.16
N ARG A 121 -14.19 13.20 -22.84
CA ARG A 121 -14.20 14.04 -21.63
C ARG A 121 -14.24 13.20 -20.35
N ARG A 122 -15.10 12.18 -20.29
CA ARG A 122 -15.23 11.29 -19.13
C ARG A 122 -13.99 10.44 -18.91
N HIS A 123 -13.40 9.93 -19.99
CA HIS A 123 -12.15 9.16 -19.97
C HIS A 123 -10.99 10.01 -19.42
N ARG A 124 -10.79 11.22 -19.95
CA ARG A 124 -9.76 12.14 -19.44
C ARG A 124 -9.92 12.40 -17.93
N ARG A 125 -11.16 12.64 -17.50
CA ARG A 125 -11.45 12.86 -16.07
C ARG A 125 -11.17 11.60 -15.23
N ALA A 126 -11.50 10.41 -15.73
CA ALA A 126 -11.19 9.16 -15.06
C ALA A 126 -9.67 8.97 -14.91
N GLU A 127 -8.89 9.22 -15.96
CA GLU A 127 -7.41 9.17 -15.92
C GLU A 127 -6.82 10.16 -14.91
N GLU A 128 -7.32 11.40 -14.86
CA GLU A 128 -6.92 12.40 -13.86
C GLU A 128 -7.15 11.88 -12.44
N LEU A 129 -8.33 11.30 -12.18
CA LEU A 129 -8.65 10.74 -10.87
C LEU A 129 -7.76 9.55 -10.53
N ALA A 130 -7.52 8.64 -11.48
CA ALA A 130 -6.62 7.50 -11.30
C ALA A 130 -5.20 7.96 -10.93
N ALA A 131 -4.68 8.98 -11.62
CA ALA A 131 -3.37 9.57 -11.31
C ALA A 131 -3.32 10.18 -9.90
N VAL A 132 -4.35 10.92 -9.49
CA VAL A 132 -4.44 11.50 -8.13
C VAL A 132 -4.50 10.40 -7.06
N ILE A 133 -5.31 9.37 -7.28
CA ILE A 133 -5.43 8.22 -6.37
C ILE A 133 -4.08 7.51 -6.25
N HIS A 134 -3.42 7.23 -7.38
CA HIS A 134 -2.11 6.59 -7.41
C HIS A 134 -1.04 7.42 -6.68
N ALA A 135 -0.95 8.72 -6.93
CA ALA A 135 0.01 9.59 -6.25
C ALA A 135 -0.20 9.60 -4.73
N ARG A 136 -1.45 9.69 -4.28
CA ARG A 136 -1.79 9.65 -2.84
C ARG A 136 -1.49 8.29 -2.21
N PHE A 137 -1.75 7.21 -2.92
CA PHE A 137 -1.40 5.86 -2.47
C PHE A 137 0.12 5.73 -2.31
N THR A 138 0.88 6.07 -3.34
CA THR A 138 2.35 6.02 -3.34
C THR A 138 2.93 6.84 -2.19
N ALA A 139 2.40 8.04 -1.93
CA ALA A 139 2.81 8.86 -0.81
C ALA A 139 2.50 8.22 0.56
N ALA A 140 1.31 7.61 0.73
CA ALA A 140 0.93 6.92 1.96
C ALA A 140 1.81 5.68 2.20
N ARG A 141 2.06 4.89 1.14
CA ARG A 141 2.94 3.73 1.15
C ARG A 141 4.36 4.11 1.54
N LEU A 142 4.90 5.19 0.98
CA LEU A 142 6.25 5.67 1.31
C LEU A 142 6.35 6.10 2.78
N ARG A 143 5.32 6.75 3.34
CA ARG A 143 5.30 7.11 4.77
C ARG A 143 5.31 5.87 5.65
N ALA A 144 4.53 4.85 5.31
CA ALA A 144 4.51 3.59 6.04
C ALA A 144 5.82 2.81 5.91
N ALA A 145 6.40 2.70 4.71
CA ALA A 145 7.70 2.09 4.48
C ALA A 145 8.82 2.75 5.30
N ARG A 146 8.91 4.08 5.29
CA ARG A 146 9.88 4.82 6.12
C ARG A 146 9.69 4.58 7.63
N HIS A 147 8.46 4.31 8.07
CA HIS A 147 8.22 3.97 9.46
C HIS A 147 8.75 2.58 9.82
N PHE A 148 8.58 1.62 8.91
CA PHE A 148 9.18 0.29 9.03
C PHE A 148 10.71 0.37 9.02
N ASP A 149 11.33 1.10 8.09
CA ASP A 149 12.79 1.26 8.04
C ASP A 149 13.34 1.84 9.35
N ARG A 150 12.70 2.89 9.90
CA ARG A 150 13.06 3.45 11.21
C ARG A 150 12.86 2.45 12.36
N SER A 151 11.94 1.50 12.21
CA SER A 151 11.67 0.49 13.24
C SER A 151 12.70 -0.64 13.15
N ASP A 152 13.13 -1.03 11.95
CA ASP A 152 14.27 -1.94 11.75
C ASP A 152 15.56 -1.37 12.33
N GLU A 153 15.83 -0.07 12.14
CA GLU A 153 17.00 0.58 12.75
C GLU A 153 16.98 0.48 14.29
N LYS A 154 15.81 0.57 14.91
CA LYS A 154 15.65 0.38 16.35
C LYS A 154 15.86 -1.07 16.76
N ILE A 155 15.41 -2.01 15.95
CA ILE A 155 15.64 -3.44 16.18
C ILE A 155 17.13 -3.73 16.07
N ALA A 156 17.86 -3.19 15.10
CA ALA A 156 19.30 -3.39 14.98
C ALA A 156 20.06 -2.90 16.23
N VAL A 157 19.70 -1.72 16.76
CA VAL A 157 20.26 -1.20 18.01
C VAL A 157 19.92 -2.11 19.20
N TYR A 158 18.64 -2.44 19.36
CA TYR A 158 18.17 -3.29 20.44
C TYR A 158 18.82 -4.67 20.40
N TRP A 159 18.84 -5.30 19.23
CA TRP A 159 19.32 -6.65 18.99
C TRP A 159 20.82 -6.78 19.23
N GLY A 160 21.61 -5.78 18.79
CA GLY A 160 23.04 -5.73 19.08
C GLY A 160 23.32 -5.67 20.59
N ALA A 161 22.57 -4.85 21.32
CA ALA A 161 22.71 -4.75 22.78
C ALA A 161 22.21 -5.99 23.52
N TYR A 162 21.13 -6.59 23.03
CA TYR A 162 20.52 -7.79 23.59
C TYR A 162 21.48 -8.98 23.47
N ARG A 163 22.03 -9.21 22.26
CA ARG A 163 23.04 -10.25 22.04
C ARG A 163 24.31 -10.04 22.87
N ALA A 164 24.75 -8.80 23.05
CA ALA A 164 25.91 -8.50 23.89
C ALA A 164 25.66 -8.77 25.39
N ALA A 165 24.41 -8.74 25.84
CA ALA A 165 24.02 -8.97 27.23
C ALA A 165 23.73 -10.44 27.56
N LEU A 166 23.56 -11.30 26.55
CA LEU A 166 23.30 -12.72 26.73
C LEU A 166 24.54 -13.47 27.27
N PRO A 167 24.37 -14.42 28.22
CA PRO A 167 25.41 -15.36 28.61
C PRO A 167 25.93 -16.17 27.41
N ARG A 168 27.24 -16.49 27.37
CA ARG A 168 27.84 -17.24 26.25
C ARG A 168 27.15 -18.57 25.96
N ASP A 169 26.72 -19.27 27.00
CA ASP A 169 26.01 -20.54 26.95
C ASP A 169 24.53 -20.43 26.54
N ALA A 170 23.96 -19.21 26.61
CA ALA A 170 22.62 -18.89 26.13
C ALA A 170 22.62 -18.45 24.66
N VAL A 171 23.74 -17.93 24.13
CA VAL A 171 23.89 -17.57 22.72
C VAL A 171 23.73 -18.77 21.79
N ASP A 172 24.21 -19.95 22.19
CA ASP A 172 24.05 -21.18 21.41
C ASP A 172 22.64 -21.78 21.49
N ARG A 173 21.83 -21.34 22.47
CA ARG A 173 20.41 -21.73 22.64
C ARG A 173 19.44 -20.70 22.06
N ASP A 174 19.92 -19.58 21.54
CA ASP A 174 19.08 -18.50 21.01
C ASP A 174 18.58 -18.83 19.59
N PRO A 175 17.26 -18.99 19.38
CA PRO A 175 16.69 -19.23 18.06
C PRO A 175 16.91 -18.07 17.05
N GLY A 176 17.37 -16.90 17.50
CA GLY A 176 17.71 -15.75 16.65
C GLY A 176 19.15 -15.71 16.12
N ARG A 177 19.88 -16.83 16.13
CA ARG A 177 21.30 -16.91 15.72
C ARG A 177 21.58 -16.35 14.32
N GLU A 178 20.62 -16.44 13.41
CA GLU A 178 20.73 -15.94 12.04
C GLU A 178 20.23 -14.49 11.92
N GLY A 179 21.16 -13.55 12.01
CA GLY A 179 20.92 -12.15 11.64
C GLY A 179 20.14 -11.32 12.65
N THR A 180 19.86 -10.07 12.26
CA THR A 180 18.96 -9.19 13.01
C THR A 180 17.53 -9.47 12.56
N PRO A 181 16.54 -9.60 13.47
CA PRO A 181 15.16 -9.81 13.07
C PRO A 181 14.69 -8.69 12.14
N GLU A 182 14.21 -9.06 10.96
CA GLU A 182 13.57 -8.12 10.04
C GLU A 182 12.07 -8.05 10.31
N LEU A 183 11.50 -6.84 10.31
CA LEU A 183 10.06 -6.70 10.45
C LEU A 183 9.34 -7.24 9.22
N ARG A 184 8.37 -8.13 9.46
CA ARG A 184 7.41 -8.53 8.42
C ARG A 184 6.66 -7.29 7.95
N ARG A 185 6.88 -6.90 6.69
CA ARG A 185 6.18 -5.77 6.08
C ARG A 185 4.68 -6.09 5.98
N SER A 186 3.86 -5.07 6.17
CA SER A 186 2.41 -5.19 5.99
C SER A 186 2.07 -5.48 4.53
N ASP A 187 1.10 -6.37 4.29
CA ASP A 187 0.63 -6.73 2.93
C ASP A 187 0.18 -5.52 2.10
N TRP A 188 -0.30 -4.47 2.78
CA TRP A 188 -0.67 -3.20 2.15
C TRP A 188 0.52 -2.50 1.46
N LEU A 189 1.75 -2.74 1.92
CA LEU A 189 2.97 -2.21 1.29
C LEU A 189 3.36 -2.99 0.02
N THR A 190 2.96 -4.26 -0.07
CA THR A 190 3.26 -5.15 -1.20
C THR A 190 2.10 -5.21 -2.20
N THR A 191 0.95 -4.62 -1.87
CA THR A 191 -0.24 -4.54 -2.74
C THR A 191 0.07 -3.77 -4.02
N ARG A 192 -0.31 -4.36 -5.17
CA ARG A 192 -0.23 -3.70 -6.48
C ARG A 192 -1.31 -2.61 -6.59
N THR A 193 -1.01 -1.53 -7.31
CA THR A 193 -1.88 -0.34 -7.34
C THR A 193 -3.25 -0.62 -7.98
N ASP A 194 -3.29 -1.44 -9.02
CA ASP A 194 -4.51 -1.93 -9.68
C ASP A 194 -5.46 -2.64 -8.71
N ALA A 195 -4.93 -3.37 -7.72
CA ALA A 195 -5.74 -4.02 -6.70
C ALA A 195 -6.45 -3.03 -5.75
N ILE A 196 -6.04 -1.75 -5.69
CA ILE A 196 -6.66 -0.72 -4.84
C ILE A 196 -8.06 -0.35 -5.35
N GLU A 197 -8.25 -0.37 -6.67
CA GLU A 197 -9.56 -0.07 -7.27
C GLU A 197 -10.59 -1.12 -6.90
N HIS A 198 -10.13 -2.36 -6.70
CA HIS A 198 -10.92 -3.51 -6.27
C HIS A 198 -10.93 -3.73 -4.75
N TRP A 199 -10.16 -2.94 -3.99
CA TRP A 199 -10.05 -3.12 -2.55
C TRP A 199 -11.34 -2.69 -1.86
N GLN A 200 -12.09 -3.66 -1.35
CA GLN A 200 -13.38 -3.48 -0.67
C GLN A 200 -13.28 -3.21 0.84
N GLY A 201 -12.12 -2.82 1.36
CA GLY A 201 -11.99 -2.65 2.81
C GLY A 201 -12.02 -3.96 3.58
N GLY A 202 -11.51 -5.04 2.96
CA GLY A 202 -11.39 -6.34 3.61
C GLY A 202 -10.50 -6.25 4.84
N THR A 203 -11.13 -6.40 6.01
CA THR A 203 -10.50 -6.92 7.21
C THR A 203 -9.63 -8.09 6.80
N ALA A 204 -8.33 -7.99 7.08
CA ALA A 204 -7.52 -9.18 7.18
C ALA A 204 -7.91 -9.86 8.50
N ASP A 205 -9.03 -10.57 8.47
CA ASP A 205 -9.17 -11.82 9.19
C ASP A 205 -8.83 -12.87 8.13
N GLY A 206 -7.65 -13.48 8.17
CA GLY A 206 -7.43 -14.57 9.10
C GLY A 206 -7.96 -15.84 8.43
N GLN A 207 -7.03 -16.66 7.93
CA GLN A 207 -7.29 -17.97 7.32
C GLN A 207 -8.22 -18.83 8.19
N ALA A 208 -9.29 -19.37 7.60
CA ALA A 208 -9.64 -20.80 7.56
C ALA A 208 -10.96 -20.99 6.79
#